data_AF-A0A6P6FPD9-F1
#
_entry.id   AF-A0A6P6FPD9-F1
#
_cell.length_a   1.000
_cell.length_b   1.000
_cell.length_c   1.000
_cell.angle_alpha   90.00
_cell.angle_beta   90.00
_cell.angle_gamma   90.00
#
_symmetry.space_group_name_H-M   'P 1'
#
loop_
_entity.id
_entity.type
_entity.pdbx_description
1 polymer ?
#
loop_
_entity_poly.entity_id
_entity_poly.type
_entity_poly.pdbx_seq_one_letter_code
_entity_poly.pdbx_strand_id
1 'polypeptide(L)'
;MQVEFALQRDRQNMGRRYVEVFRCKREDYYNAVAAEVNYEGIYDNDYHGSPPPSRSKRFSDKEQMEYTEILKMRGLPFSATKSDIVEFFGEFNLAEDRIHIACRPDGKATGEAYVEFSSAEEAKKAMSKDKMTIGSRYVELFPSTPDEARRAESRSRQ
;
A
#
# COMPACT_ATOMS: atom_id res chain seq x y z
N MET A 1 -6.93 -22.36 -28.66
CA MET A 1 -5.49 -22.69 -28.70
C MET A 1 -4.67 -21.80 -27.75
N GLN A 2 -4.89 -20.48 -27.69
CA GLN A 2 -4.15 -19.57 -26.80
C GLN A 2 -4.51 -19.71 -25.30
N VAL A 3 -5.78 -19.99 -24.97
CA VAL A 3 -6.25 -20.12 -23.58
C VAL A 3 -5.56 -21.26 -22.83
N GLU A 4 -5.44 -22.43 -23.45
CA GLU A 4 -4.76 -23.58 -22.83
C GLU A 4 -3.28 -23.30 -22.58
N PHE A 5 -2.61 -22.60 -23.49
CA PHE A 5 -1.21 -22.21 -23.31
C PHE A 5 -1.04 -21.19 -22.18
N ALA A 6 -1.99 -20.27 -21.99
CA ALA A 6 -1.99 -19.33 -20.88
C ALA A 6 -2.19 -20.05 -19.53
N LEU A 7 -3.12 -21.00 -19.46
CA LEU A 7 -3.38 -21.80 -18.24
C LEU A 7 -2.17 -22.64 -17.83
N GLN A 8 -1.37 -23.12 -18.78
CA GLN A 8 -0.11 -23.82 -18.50
C GLN A 8 0.97 -22.93 -17.85
N ARG A 9 0.78 -21.60 -17.89
CA ARG A 9 1.66 -20.62 -17.21
C ARG A 9 1.20 -20.29 -15.80
N ASP A 10 0.13 -20.91 -15.31
CA ASP A 10 -0.29 -20.74 -13.91
C ASP A 10 0.86 -21.07 -12.95
N ARG A 11 1.04 -20.21 -11.95
CA ARG A 11 2.10 -20.21 -10.93
C ARG A 11 3.54 -20.11 -11.46
N GLN A 12 3.75 -19.76 -12.73
CA GLN A 12 5.10 -19.45 -13.19
C GLN A 12 5.58 -18.11 -12.65
N ASN A 13 6.89 -18.04 -12.36
CA ASN A 13 7.51 -16.81 -11.87
C ASN A 13 7.65 -15.79 -13.00
N MET A 14 7.08 -14.61 -12.80
CA MET A 14 7.32 -13.40 -13.58
C MET A 14 8.15 -12.45 -12.72
N GLY A 15 9.47 -12.53 -12.87
CA GLY A 15 10.43 -11.88 -11.97
C GLY A 15 10.45 -12.55 -10.59
N ARG A 16 10.34 -11.76 -9.51
CA ARG A 16 10.35 -12.25 -8.12
C ARG A 16 9.00 -12.72 -7.59
N ARG A 17 7.96 -12.77 -8.44
CA ARG A 17 6.59 -13.16 -8.04
C ARG A 17 6.03 -14.16 -9.03
N TYR A 18 5.18 -15.07 -8.56
CA TYR A 18 4.43 -15.95 -9.44
C TYR A 18 3.16 -15.26 -9.96
N VAL A 19 2.70 -15.67 -11.14
CA VAL A 19 1.42 -15.24 -11.72
C VAL A 19 0.40 -16.35 -11.55
N GLU A 20 -0.85 -16.00 -11.24
CA GLU A 20 -1.96 -16.96 -11.22
C GLU A 20 -2.78 -16.80 -12.50
N VAL A 21 -3.04 -17.89 -13.20
CA VAL A 21 -3.79 -17.90 -14.46
C VAL A 21 -4.93 -18.90 -14.35
N PHE A 22 -6.15 -18.39 -14.40
CA PHE A 22 -7.37 -19.18 -14.34
C PHE A 22 -8.34 -18.79 -15.45
N ARG A 23 -9.25 -19.70 -15.79
CA ARG A 23 -10.34 -19.40 -16.72
C ARG A 23 -11.28 -18.39 -16.03
N CYS A 24 -11.54 -17.25 -16.67
CA CYS A 24 -12.55 -16.29 -16.24
C CYS A 24 -13.78 -16.35 -17.16
N LYS A 25 -14.93 -15.86 -16.67
CA LYS A 25 -16.11 -15.71 -17.53
C LYS A 25 -15.95 -14.47 -18.41
N ARG A 26 -16.67 -14.48 -19.53
CA ARG A 26 -16.71 -13.34 -20.47
C ARG A 26 -17.22 -12.06 -19.79
N GLU A 27 -18.24 -12.17 -18.94
CA GLU A 27 -18.71 -11.07 -18.08
C GLU A 27 -17.60 -10.50 -17.18
N ASP A 28 -16.77 -11.35 -16.57
CA ASP A 28 -15.68 -10.88 -15.69
C ASP A 28 -14.65 -10.07 -16.49
N TYR A 29 -14.35 -10.50 -17.71
CA TYR A 29 -13.51 -9.74 -18.64
C TYR A 29 -14.15 -8.39 -19.00
N TYR A 30 -15.43 -8.37 -19.40
CA TYR A 30 -16.10 -7.12 -19.76
C TYR A 30 -16.20 -6.17 -18.57
N ASN A 31 -16.48 -6.66 -17.36
CA ASN A 31 -16.51 -5.84 -16.15
C ASN A 31 -15.13 -5.25 -15.82
N ALA A 32 -14.06 -6.04 -15.98
CA ALA A 32 -12.70 -5.57 -15.76
C ALA A 32 -12.30 -4.50 -16.79
N VAL A 33 -12.64 -4.69 -18.07
CA VAL A 33 -12.38 -3.72 -19.14
C VAL A 33 -13.24 -2.47 -18.99
N ALA A 34 -14.53 -2.62 -18.64
CA ALA A 34 -15.44 -1.50 -18.38
C ALA A 34 -14.97 -0.64 -17.19
N ALA A 35 -14.34 -1.24 -16.18
CA ALA A 35 -13.74 -0.49 -15.08
C ALA A 35 -12.48 0.32 -15.49
N GLU A 36 -11.82 -0.05 -16.60
CA GLU A 36 -10.69 0.71 -17.15
C GLU A 36 -11.15 1.88 -18.03
N VAL A 37 -12.30 1.77 -18.70
CA VAL A 37 -12.94 2.83 -19.48
C VAL A 37 -14.17 3.34 -18.74
N ASN A 38 -13.98 4.36 -17.92
CA ASN A 38 -15.05 5.08 -17.23
C ASN A 38 -16.06 5.65 -18.26
N TYR A 39 -17.09 4.87 -18.62
CA TYR A 39 -18.22 5.29 -19.45
C TYR A 39 -19.50 5.02 -18.68
N GLU A 40 -20.18 6.11 -18.35
CA GLU A 40 -21.48 6.13 -17.71
C GLU A 40 -22.49 5.30 -18.53
N GLY A 41 -23.09 4.29 -17.90
CA GLY A 41 -24.03 3.41 -18.59
C GLY A 41 -24.80 2.54 -17.61
N ILE A 42 -26.02 2.98 -17.32
CA ILE A 42 -27.05 2.33 -16.52
C ILE A 42 -27.26 0.87 -16.95
N TYR A 43 -27.05 -0.08 -16.03
CA TYR A 43 -27.67 -1.40 -16.10
C TYR A 43 -28.32 -1.68 -14.74
N ASP A 44 -29.64 -1.75 -14.80
CA ASP A 44 -30.56 -2.09 -13.71
C ASP A 44 -30.57 -3.62 -13.45
N ASN A 45 -30.94 -3.98 -12.22
CA ASN A 45 -31.31 -5.30 -11.68
C ASN A 45 -30.25 -6.36 -11.24
N ASP A 46 -30.22 -6.53 -9.90
CA ASP A 46 -30.48 -7.80 -9.18
C ASP A 46 -29.42 -8.90 -9.08
N TYR A 47 -28.13 -8.57 -8.92
CA TYR A 47 -27.18 -9.52 -8.32
C TYR A 47 -26.34 -8.88 -7.22
N HIS A 48 -26.67 -9.21 -5.97
CA HIS A 48 -25.80 -9.04 -4.80
C HIS A 48 -24.57 -9.96 -4.89
N GLY A 49 -23.67 -9.66 -5.81
CA GLY A 49 -22.25 -10.01 -5.67
C GLY A 49 -21.57 -8.75 -5.17
N SER A 50 -21.05 -8.74 -3.93
CA SER A 50 -20.27 -7.60 -3.45
C SER A 50 -19.18 -7.32 -4.49
N PRO A 51 -19.13 -6.11 -5.07
CA PRO A 51 -18.05 -5.79 -6.00
C PRO A 51 -16.73 -5.99 -5.26
N PRO A 52 -15.68 -6.52 -5.92
CA PRO A 52 -14.34 -6.48 -5.34
C PRO A 52 -14.10 -5.05 -4.86
N PRO A 53 -13.55 -4.85 -3.65
CA PRO A 53 -13.48 -3.52 -3.06
C PRO A 53 -12.87 -2.57 -4.08
N SER A 54 -13.72 -1.66 -4.58
CA SER A 54 -13.35 -0.71 -5.62
C SER A 54 -12.08 -0.02 -5.17
N ARG A 55 -11.03 -0.06 -6.01
CA ARG A 55 -9.75 0.62 -5.74
C ARG A 55 -9.96 2.10 -5.41
N SER A 56 -11.05 2.69 -5.90
CA SER A 56 -11.48 4.07 -5.62
C SER A 56 -11.96 4.27 -4.18
N LYS A 57 -12.50 3.24 -3.52
CA LYS A 57 -13.00 3.34 -2.13
C LYS A 57 -11.88 3.56 -1.11
N ARG A 58 -10.67 3.08 -1.39
CA ARG A 58 -9.51 3.28 -0.49
C ARG A 58 -9.00 4.72 -0.46
N PHE A 59 -9.25 5.51 -1.50
CA PHE A 59 -8.90 6.94 -1.50
C PHE A 59 -9.86 7.74 -0.63
N SER A 60 -11.17 7.45 -0.70
CA SER A 60 -12.19 8.14 0.11
C SER A 60 -12.08 7.87 1.60
N ASP A 61 -11.65 6.67 2.01
CA ASP A 61 -11.53 6.31 3.43
C ASP A 61 -10.39 7.06 4.13
N LYS A 62 -9.28 7.37 3.43
CA LYS A 62 -8.12 8.09 4.00
C LYS A 62 -8.40 9.57 4.29
N GLU A 63 -9.38 10.17 3.62
CA GLU A 63 -9.73 11.59 3.79
C GLU A 63 -10.60 11.83 5.03
N GLN A 64 -11.34 10.80 5.48
CA GLN A 64 -12.14 10.83 6.71
C GLN A 64 -11.35 10.39 7.96
N MET A 65 -10.12 9.91 7.80
CA MET A 65 -9.28 9.54 8.95
C MET A 65 -8.73 10.79 9.65
N GLU A 66 -8.77 10.76 10.98
CA GLU A 66 -8.14 11.78 11.81
C GLU A 66 -6.61 11.70 11.65
N TYR A 67 -6.00 12.83 11.28
CA TYR A 67 -4.56 12.94 11.12
C TYR A 67 -3.91 13.30 12.45
N THR A 68 -2.96 12.48 12.89
CA THR A 68 -1.96 12.89 13.88
C THR A 68 -0.67 13.30 13.17
N GLU A 69 0.35 13.66 13.93
CA GLU A 69 1.72 13.85 13.45
C GLU A 69 2.40 12.55 12.95
N ILE A 70 1.78 11.38 13.11
CA ILE A 70 2.40 10.09 12.76
C ILE A 70 1.81 9.49 11.48
N LEU A 71 2.70 9.10 10.56
CA LEU A 71 2.38 8.24 9.43
C LEU A 71 2.96 6.84 9.60
N LYS A 72 2.14 5.83 9.27
CA LYS A 72 2.60 4.47 9.05
C LYS A 72 2.97 4.30 7.57
N MET A 73 4.18 3.80 7.33
CA MET A 73 4.67 3.37 6.03
C MET A 73 4.56 1.85 5.90
N ARG A 74 4.16 1.37 4.72
CA ARG A 74 4.15 -0.06 4.36
C ARG A 74 4.77 -0.29 3.00
N GLY A 75 5.47 -1.42 2.86
CA GLY A 75 6.00 -1.88 1.59
C GLY A 75 7.47 -1.53 1.37
N LEU A 76 8.15 -1.01 2.40
CA LEU A 76 9.57 -0.67 2.38
C LEU A 76 10.42 -1.87 1.94
N PRO A 77 11.49 -1.65 1.14
CA PRO A 77 12.55 -2.64 0.97
C PRO A 77 13.07 -3.11 2.34
N PHE A 78 13.39 -4.39 2.50
CA PHE A 78 13.97 -4.89 3.76
C PHE A 78 15.36 -4.31 4.07
N SER A 79 16.04 -3.79 3.05
CA SER A 79 17.30 -3.07 3.17
C SER A 79 17.13 -1.56 3.40
N ALA A 80 15.89 -1.06 3.48
CA ALA A 80 15.64 0.36 3.67
C ALA A 80 16.18 0.81 5.02
N THR A 81 16.88 1.94 4.99
CA THR A 81 17.47 2.61 6.15
C THR A 81 16.64 3.81 6.56
N LYS A 82 16.92 4.37 7.74
CA LYS A 82 16.31 5.62 8.16
C LYS A 82 16.64 6.76 7.20
N SER A 83 17.86 6.80 6.69
CA SER A 83 18.32 7.81 5.72
C SER A 83 17.52 7.74 4.41
N ASP A 84 17.18 6.54 3.91
CA ASP A 84 16.32 6.39 2.72
C ASP A 84 14.92 6.99 2.96
N ILE A 85 14.39 6.86 4.18
CA ILE A 85 13.09 7.43 4.56
C ILE A 85 13.17 8.95 4.71
N VAL A 86 14.26 9.49 5.26
CA VAL A 86 14.52 10.94 5.28
C VAL A 86 14.58 11.50 3.86
N GLU A 87 15.31 10.84 2.95
CA GLU A 87 15.40 11.24 1.55
C GLU A 87 14.02 11.19 0.85
N PHE A 88 13.24 10.14 1.10
CA PHE A 88 11.88 10.00 0.55
C PHE A 88 10.96 11.16 0.94
N PHE A 89 11.13 11.69 2.16
CA PHE A 89 10.40 12.85 2.66
C PHE A 89 11.22 14.15 2.58
N GLY A 90 12.24 14.26 1.72
CA GLY A 90 13.21 15.38 1.75
C GLY A 90 12.66 16.81 1.60
N GLU A 91 11.38 16.97 1.23
CA GLU A 91 10.65 18.26 1.25
C GLU A 91 10.15 18.66 2.65
N PHE A 92 10.23 17.75 3.62
CA PHE A 92 9.78 17.89 5.00
C PHE A 92 10.98 17.85 5.95
N ASN A 93 10.89 18.58 7.06
CA ASN A 93 11.92 18.58 8.08
C ASN A 93 11.80 17.33 8.98
N LEU A 94 12.22 16.18 8.45
CA LEU A 94 12.18 14.89 9.13
C LEU A 94 13.58 14.49 9.62
N ALA A 95 13.70 14.19 10.90
CA ALA A 95 14.94 13.72 11.52
C ALA A 95 14.92 12.21 11.78
N GLU A 96 16.09 11.55 11.75
CA GLU A 96 16.21 10.08 11.87
C GLU A 96 15.77 9.52 13.24
N ASP A 97 15.80 10.35 14.28
CA ASP A 97 15.32 10.01 15.63
C ASP A 97 13.80 9.82 15.68
N ARG A 98 13.07 10.49 14.79
CA ARG A 98 11.61 10.40 14.63
C ARG A 98 11.13 9.27 13.70
N ILE A 99 12.05 8.38 13.31
CA ILE A 99 11.77 7.26 12.41
C ILE A 99 11.97 5.95 13.18
N HIS A 100 10.93 5.13 13.19
CA HIS A 100 10.96 3.78 13.74
C HIS A 100 10.66 2.74 12.65
N ILE A 101 11.66 1.94 12.26
CA ILE A 101 11.46 0.79 11.36
C ILE A 101 11.05 -0.40 12.21
N ALA A 102 9.88 -0.97 11.92
CA ALA A 102 9.36 -2.11 12.68
C ALA A 102 10.14 -3.38 12.32
N CYS A 103 10.82 -3.93 13.32
CA CYS A 103 11.54 -5.19 13.21
C CYS A 103 10.82 -6.32 13.94
N ARG A 104 11.08 -7.54 13.51
CA ARG A 104 10.72 -8.77 14.22
C ARG A 104 11.68 -9.01 15.39
N PRO A 105 11.33 -9.92 16.33
CA PRO A 105 12.24 -10.39 17.37
C PRO A 105 13.57 -10.95 16.86
N ASP A 106 13.59 -11.48 15.63
CA ASP A 106 14.82 -11.98 14.98
C ASP A 106 15.68 -10.86 14.36
N GLY A 107 15.33 -9.59 14.60
CA GLY A 107 16.02 -8.40 14.09
C GLY A 107 15.71 -8.06 12.64
N LYS A 108 14.90 -8.85 11.92
CA LYS A 108 14.58 -8.58 10.51
C LYS A 108 13.50 -7.52 10.37
N ALA A 109 13.71 -6.57 9.46
CA ALA A 109 12.72 -5.58 9.10
C ALA A 109 11.44 -6.23 8.55
N THR A 110 10.29 -5.73 9.00
CA THR A 110 8.97 -6.21 8.53
C THR A 110 8.54 -5.58 7.20
N GLY A 111 9.24 -4.54 6.76
CA GLY A 111 8.81 -3.68 5.65
C GLY A 111 7.76 -2.63 6.06
N GLU A 112 7.55 -2.43 7.36
CA GLU A 112 6.75 -1.36 7.94
C GLU A 112 7.63 -0.38 8.72
N ALA A 113 7.26 0.90 8.72
CA ALA A 113 7.87 1.91 9.57
C ALA A 113 6.83 2.93 10.05
N TYR A 114 7.19 3.67 11.08
CA TYR A 114 6.40 4.78 11.63
C TYR A 114 7.29 6.02 11.63
N VAL A 115 6.70 7.13 11.20
CA VAL A 115 7.38 8.40 11.01
C VAL A 115 6.58 9.49 11.70
N GLU A 116 7.24 10.21 12.61
CA GLU A 116 6.66 11.34 13.33
C GLU A 116 7.12 12.67 12.70
N PHE A 117 6.16 13.45 12.23
CA PHE A 117 6.36 14.80 11.68
C PHE A 117 6.27 15.85 12.79
N SER A 118 6.62 17.11 12.48
CA SER A 118 6.54 18.17 13.49
C SER A 118 5.11 18.59 13.82
N SER A 119 4.15 18.28 12.94
CA SER A 119 2.73 18.55 13.13
C SER A 119 1.85 17.63 12.30
N ALA A 120 0.57 17.50 12.69
CA ALA A 120 -0.44 16.80 11.89
C ALA A 120 -0.63 17.41 10.49
N GLU A 121 -0.44 18.71 10.33
CA GLU A 121 -0.50 19.38 9.02
C GLU A 121 0.65 18.95 8.10
N GLU A 122 1.86 18.81 8.64
CA GLU A 122 3.00 18.29 7.89
C GLU A 122 2.78 16.83 7.49
N ALA A 123 2.31 15.99 8.42
CA ALA A 123 1.95 14.60 8.13
C ALA A 123 0.90 14.52 7.01
N LYS A 124 -0.12 15.38 7.06
CA LYS A 124 -1.15 15.45 6.00
C LYS A 124 -0.57 15.86 4.65
N LYS A 125 0.34 16.83 4.61
CA LYS A 125 1.05 17.22 3.36
C LYS A 125 1.96 16.09 2.85
N ALA A 126 2.61 15.36 3.75
CA ALA A 126 3.49 14.25 3.43
C ALA A 126 2.75 13.06 2.79
N MET A 127 1.43 12.94 2.98
CA MET A 127 0.60 11.98 2.24
C MET A 127 0.63 12.16 0.72
N SER A 128 1.06 13.32 0.21
CA SER A 128 1.31 13.50 -1.23
C SER A 128 2.35 12.52 -1.79
N LYS A 129 3.21 11.95 -0.94
CA LYS A 129 4.18 10.91 -1.30
C LYS A 129 3.58 9.49 -1.30
N ASP A 130 2.30 9.30 -0.99
CA ASP A 130 1.64 7.98 -1.02
C ASP A 130 1.80 7.34 -2.41
N LYS A 131 2.19 6.07 -2.44
CA LYS A 131 2.45 5.26 -3.64
C LYS A 131 3.68 5.68 -4.46
N MET A 132 4.52 6.58 -3.96
CA MET A 132 5.86 6.77 -4.51
C MET A 132 6.78 5.60 -4.15
N THR A 133 7.99 5.57 -4.71
CA THR A 133 8.91 4.44 -4.60
C THR A 133 10.12 4.73 -3.74
N ILE A 134 10.54 3.74 -2.94
CA ILE A 134 11.89 3.65 -2.37
C ILE A 134 12.57 2.46 -3.04
N GLY A 135 13.64 2.73 -3.79
CA GLY A 135 14.27 1.73 -4.66
C GLY A 135 13.25 1.11 -5.62
N SER A 136 13.09 -0.22 -5.58
CA SER A 136 12.18 -0.95 -6.47
C SER A 136 10.78 -1.20 -5.88
N ARG A 137 10.42 -0.54 -4.78
CA ARG A 137 9.21 -0.84 -4.01
C ARG A 137 8.33 0.39 -3.89
N TYR A 138 7.04 0.23 -4.20
CA TYR A 138 6.03 1.23 -3.90
C TYR A 138 5.75 1.25 -2.39
N VAL A 139 5.68 2.45 -1.83
CA VAL A 139 5.45 2.70 -0.42
C VAL A 139 4.02 3.24 -0.26
N GLU A 140 3.24 2.60 0.60
CA GLU A 140 1.92 3.09 1.00
C GLU A 140 2.05 3.84 2.34
N LEU A 141 1.39 5.00 2.43
CA LEU A 141 1.31 5.83 3.62
C LEU A 141 -0.10 5.77 4.21
N PHE A 142 -0.18 5.71 5.54
CA PHE A 142 -1.45 5.71 6.28
C PHE A 142 -1.34 6.66 7.47
N PRO A 143 -2.37 7.47 7.76
CA PRO A 143 -2.48 8.14 9.05
C PRO A 143 -2.42 7.10 10.17
N SER A 144 -1.65 7.37 11.20
CA SER A 144 -1.47 6.49 12.35
C SER A 144 -1.53 7.30 13.63
N THR A 145 -1.44 6.64 14.79
CA THR A 145 -1.48 7.29 16.10
C THR A 145 -0.20 6.99 16.90
N PRO A 146 0.15 7.84 17.87
CA PRO A 146 1.25 7.57 18.82
C PRO A 146 1.16 6.19 19.49
N ASP A 147 -0.05 5.73 19.82
CA ASP A 147 -0.25 4.41 20.43
C ASP A 147 0.00 3.25 19.46
N GLU A 148 -0.24 3.44 18.16
CA GLU A 148 0.14 2.45 17.14
C GLU A 148 1.65 2.37 16.97
N ALA A 149 2.33 3.52 16.90
CA ALA A 149 3.79 3.58 16.79
C ALA A 149 4.47 2.94 18.01
N ARG A 150 4.01 3.26 19.22
CA ARG A 150 4.55 2.69 20.48
C ARG A 150 4.35 1.17 20.55
N ARG A 151 3.21 0.66 20.08
CA ARG A 151 2.94 -0.79 20.01
C ARG A 151 3.85 -1.49 19.02
N ALA A 152 4.15 -0.88 17.88
CA ALA A 152 5.10 -1.43 16.92
C ALA A 152 6.52 -1.47 17.49
N GLU A 153 6.93 -0.41 18.19
CA GLU A 153 8.24 -0.37 18.84
C GLU A 153 8.40 -1.47 19.91
N SER A 154 7.36 -1.68 20.72
CA SER A 154 7.37 -2.71 21.77
C SER A 154 7.54 -4.13 21.20
N ARG A 155 7.03 -4.40 19.99
CA ARG A 155 7.17 -5.70 19.30
C ARG A 155 8.56 -5.94 18.75
N SER A 156 9.33 -4.88 18.48
CA SER A 156 10.70 -4.99 17.97
C SER A 156 11.73 -5.29 19.07
N ARG A 157 11.39 -5.03 20.33
CA ARG A 157 12.27 -5.18 21.50
C ARG A 157 12.04 -6.49 22.28
N GLN A 158 10.99 -7.25 21.96
CA GLN A 158 10.70 -8.58 22.51
C GLN A 158 11.39 -9.66 21.69
#